data_AF-A0A1E4J9E6-F1
#
_entry.id   AF-A0A1E4J9E6-F1
#
_cell.length_a   1.000
_cell.length_b   1.000
_cell.length_c   1.000
_cell.angle_alpha   90.00
_cell.angle_beta   90.00
_cell.angle_gamma   90.00
#
_symmetry.space_group_name_H-M   'P 1'
#
loop_
_entity.id
_entity.type
_entity.pdbx_description
1 polymer ?
#
loop_
_entity_poly.entity_id
_entity_poly.type
_entity_poly.pdbx_seq_one_letter_code
_entity_poly.pdbx_strand_id
1 'polypeptide(L)'
;MQTTHSSRASQGPDAAATLFDFDIPAQPLIAALNRYAEISGQPALFPSDIAAARTSTAVRGRLSAQAALQLLLQDTGLRVDKRSSELGQTFVLKEIDEAAGTRRGGRAELFSDEGYPGLLQSRVWQALCANAQTRPGAYSSLLRFHLDANGRVGGAHLIGTSGDARRDAALLRTLDGIRIDRPPPPAIVRQPLTLTIQRDDAGTAPQCGAARGSG
;
A
#
# COMPACT_ATOMS: atom_id res chain seq x y z
N MET A 1 -16.62 -31.97 44.66
CA MET A 1 -15.23 -31.66 44.29
C MET A 1 -15.14 -31.61 42.77
N GLN A 2 -14.65 -30.47 42.28
CA GLN A 2 -14.20 -30.09 40.93
C GLN A 2 -14.83 -30.68 39.65
N THR A 3 -15.45 -29.76 38.92
CA THR A 3 -15.76 -29.76 37.49
C THR A 3 -14.47 -29.75 36.66
N THR A 4 -14.16 -30.84 35.96
CA THR A 4 -13.09 -30.84 34.95
C THR A 4 -13.65 -30.24 33.65
N HIS A 5 -13.41 -28.94 33.44
CA HIS A 5 -13.55 -28.32 32.13
C HIS A 5 -12.41 -28.85 31.24
N SER A 6 -12.70 -29.83 30.40
CA SER A 6 -11.86 -30.12 29.23
C SER A 6 -11.99 -28.95 28.26
N SER A 7 -11.04 -28.03 28.31
CA SER A 7 -10.85 -26.99 27.31
C SER A 7 -10.59 -27.63 25.95
N ARG A 8 -11.67 -27.77 25.19
CA ARG A 8 -11.63 -28.05 23.76
C ARG A 8 -11.14 -26.77 23.08
N ALA A 9 -9.82 -26.69 22.85
CA ALA A 9 -9.23 -25.65 22.03
C ALA A 9 -9.88 -25.71 20.65
N SER A 10 -10.72 -24.70 20.37
CA SER A 10 -11.31 -24.42 19.06
C SER A 10 -10.20 -24.14 18.05
N GLN A 11 -9.67 -25.20 17.45
CA GLN A 11 -8.86 -25.13 16.25
C GLN A 11 -9.81 -24.79 15.09
N GLY A 12 -9.69 -23.57 14.58
CA GLY A 12 -10.35 -23.13 13.36
C GLY A 12 -9.92 -23.96 12.14
N PRO A 13 -10.53 -23.73 10.95
CA PRO A 13 -10.33 -24.56 9.77
C PRO A 13 -8.95 -24.30 9.12
N ASP A 14 -7.89 -24.76 9.78
CA ASP A 14 -6.54 -24.98 9.23
C ASP A 14 -6.29 -26.50 9.02
N ALA A 15 -7.37 -27.29 9.02
CA ALA A 15 -7.37 -28.73 9.24
C ALA A 15 -7.01 -29.62 8.04
N ALA A 16 -6.27 -29.09 7.06
CA ALA A 16 -5.67 -29.92 5.99
C ALA A 16 -4.42 -29.28 5.36
N ALA A 17 -3.67 -28.45 6.09
CA ALA A 17 -2.36 -28.03 5.60
C ALA A 17 -1.39 -29.23 5.70
N THR A 18 -0.86 -29.69 4.57
CA THR A 18 0.18 -30.72 4.55
C THR A 18 1.33 -30.29 5.46
N LEU A 19 1.65 -31.12 6.43
CA LEU A 19 2.76 -30.90 7.34
C LEU A 19 4.03 -31.47 6.72
N PHE A 20 5.10 -30.69 6.74
CA PHE A 20 6.41 -31.09 6.29
C PHE A 20 7.38 -31.09 7.47
N ASP A 21 8.40 -31.94 7.39
CA ASP A 21 9.48 -31.96 8.35
C ASP A 21 10.53 -30.92 7.92
N PHE A 22 10.62 -29.83 8.68
CA PHE A 22 11.60 -28.79 8.43
C PHE A 22 12.77 -28.95 9.39
N ASP A 23 13.99 -28.97 8.84
CA ASP A 23 15.24 -28.79 9.58
C ASP A 23 16.13 -27.81 8.81
N ILE A 24 15.84 -26.51 9.00
CA ILE A 24 16.56 -25.42 8.37
C ILE A 24 17.30 -24.66 9.47
N PRO A 25 18.64 -24.72 9.53
CA PRO A 25 19.41 -23.95 10.50
C PRO A 25 19.36 -22.45 10.19
N ALA A 26 19.74 -21.61 11.17
CA ALA A 26 19.91 -20.18 10.93
C ALA A 26 21.04 -19.95 9.93
N GLN A 27 20.71 -19.46 8.74
CA GLN A 27 21.64 -19.35 7.61
C GLN A 27 21.26 -18.15 6.73
N PRO A 28 22.07 -17.76 5.72
CA PRO A 28 21.70 -16.68 4.82
C PRO A 28 20.30 -16.92 4.22
N LEU A 29 19.45 -15.90 4.26
CA LEU A 29 18.02 -16.06 4.00
C LEU A 29 17.74 -16.69 2.62
N ILE A 30 18.53 -16.32 1.61
CA ILE A 30 18.45 -16.92 0.26
C ILE A 30 18.61 -18.44 0.31
N ALA A 31 19.63 -18.94 1.03
CA ALA A 31 19.88 -20.37 1.16
C ALA A 31 18.76 -21.06 1.95
N ALA A 32 18.20 -20.39 2.95
CA ALA A 32 17.10 -20.89 3.76
C ALA A 32 15.79 -21.02 2.97
N LEU A 33 15.47 -20.02 2.14
CA LEU A 33 14.30 -20.01 1.27
C LEU A 33 14.39 -21.07 0.17
N ASN A 34 15.57 -21.30 -0.40
CA ASN A 34 15.79 -22.38 -1.36
C ASN A 34 15.47 -23.73 -0.72
N ARG A 35 16.03 -23.99 0.47
CA ARG A 35 15.81 -25.25 1.21
C ARG A 35 14.35 -25.44 1.62
N TYR A 36 13.68 -24.36 2.00
CA TYR A 36 12.24 -24.34 2.25
C TYR A 36 11.42 -24.71 1.00
N ALA A 37 11.77 -24.14 -0.16
CA ALA A 37 11.09 -24.42 -1.42
C ALA A 37 11.32 -25.87 -1.88
N GLU A 38 12.50 -26.44 -1.63
CA GLU A 38 12.80 -27.85 -1.89
C GLU A 38 11.94 -28.80 -1.04
N ILE A 39 11.71 -28.47 0.24
CA ILE A 39 10.92 -29.29 1.16
C ILE A 39 9.42 -29.16 0.89
N SER A 40 8.93 -27.93 0.68
CA SER A 40 7.50 -27.63 0.54
C SER A 40 6.98 -27.75 -0.90
N GLY A 41 7.87 -27.78 -1.90
CA GLY A 41 7.52 -27.76 -3.32
C GLY A 41 6.90 -26.44 -3.80
N GLN A 42 7.00 -25.37 -3.01
CA GLN A 42 6.35 -24.08 -3.30
C GLN A 42 7.37 -23.04 -3.74
N PRO A 43 7.28 -22.50 -4.98
CA PRO A 43 8.17 -21.45 -5.43
C PRO A 43 7.91 -20.17 -4.64
N ALA A 44 8.93 -19.68 -3.94
CA ALA A 44 8.93 -18.37 -3.31
C ALA A 44 9.58 -17.36 -4.25
N LEU A 45 8.86 -16.30 -4.60
CA LEU A 45 9.41 -15.18 -5.35
C LEU A 45 9.89 -14.12 -4.35
N PHE A 46 11.17 -13.78 -4.42
CA PHE A 46 11.78 -12.79 -3.55
C PHE A 46 12.72 -11.87 -4.36
N PRO A 47 12.71 -10.55 -4.11
CA PRO A 47 13.75 -9.66 -4.61
C PRO A 47 15.08 -10.00 -3.95
N SER A 48 16.10 -10.32 -4.75
CA SER A 48 17.43 -10.73 -4.25
C SER A 48 18.08 -9.67 -3.35
N ASP A 49 17.82 -8.38 -3.61
CA ASP A 49 18.36 -7.24 -2.87
C ASP A 49 17.94 -7.23 -1.38
N ILE A 50 16.72 -7.66 -1.08
CA ILE A 50 16.15 -7.62 0.28
C ILE A 50 16.63 -8.82 1.11
N ALA A 51 16.88 -9.95 0.45
CA ALA A 51 17.24 -11.22 1.10
C ALA A 51 18.76 -11.45 1.20
N ALA A 52 19.60 -10.75 0.43
CA ALA A 52 21.05 -10.93 0.44
C ALA A 52 21.74 -10.45 1.75
N ALA A 53 21.14 -9.51 2.49
CA ALA A 53 21.72 -8.95 3.71
C ALA A 53 21.09 -9.47 5.01
N ARG A 54 20.25 -10.52 4.93
CA ARG A 54 19.48 -11.03 6.09
C ARG A 54 19.78 -12.51 6.36
N THR A 55 19.72 -12.87 7.63
CA THR A 55 19.89 -14.24 8.12
C THR A 55 18.53 -14.75 8.58
N SER A 56 18.14 -15.96 8.17
CA SER A 56 16.90 -16.58 8.63
C SER A 56 17.01 -17.10 10.06
N THR A 57 15.86 -17.22 10.72
CA THR A 57 15.77 -17.95 12.00
C THR A 57 15.79 -19.45 11.75
N ALA A 58 16.28 -20.24 12.71
CA ALA A 58 16.26 -21.68 12.61
C ALA A 58 14.83 -22.22 12.75
N VAL A 59 14.40 -23.05 11.80
CA VAL A 59 13.07 -23.67 11.81
C VAL A 59 13.26 -25.17 11.90
N ARG A 60 12.74 -25.76 12.99
CA ARG A 60 12.82 -27.20 13.24
C ARG A 60 11.48 -27.75 13.69
N GLY A 61 11.10 -28.87 13.07
CA GLY A 61 9.93 -29.65 13.46
C GLY A 61 8.90 -29.78 12.35
N ARG A 62 7.81 -30.47 12.68
CA ARG A 62 6.72 -30.77 11.76
C ARG A 62 5.74 -29.59 11.70
N LEU A 63 5.82 -28.81 10.63
CA LEU A 63 5.09 -27.56 10.46
C LEU A 63 4.39 -27.53 9.11
N SER A 64 3.36 -26.71 8.97
CA SER A 64 2.82 -26.40 7.64
C SER A 64 3.81 -25.49 6.90
N ALA A 65 3.77 -25.52 5.56
CA ALA A 65 4.60 -24.66 4.73
C ALA A 65 4.48 -23.17 5.16
N GLN A 66 3.25 -22.70 5.40
CA GLN A 66 3.02 -21.33 5.87
C GLN A 66 3.61 -21.05 7.26
N ALA A 67 3.43 -21.95 8.22
CA ALA A 67 3.97 -21.77 9.58
C ALA A 67 5.49 -21.79 9.59
N ALA A 68 6.10 -22.71 8.83
CA ALA A 68 7.55 -22.79 8.69
C ALA A 68 8.12 -21.51 8.05
N LEU A 69 7.48 -20.98 7.01
CA LEU A 69 7.95 -19.76 6.35
C LEU A 69 7.81 -18.53 7.25
N GLN A 70 6.74 -18.44 8.06
CA GLN A 70 6.60 -17.37 9.05
C GLN A 70 7.69 -17.42 10.11
N LEU A 71 8.01 -18.61 10.63
CA LEU A 71 9.11 -18.79 11.58
C LEU A 71 10.48 -18.50 10.94
N LEU A 72 10.67 -18.89 9.67
CA LEU A 72 11.91 -18.65 8.94
C LEU A 72 12.21 -17.15 8.79
N LEU A 73 11.16 -16.36 8.62
CA LEU A 73 11.20 -14.90 8.48
C LEU A 73 11.03 -14.16 9.81
N GLN A 74 10.83 -14.88 10.92
CA GLN A 74 10.82 -14.29 12.24
C GLN A 74 12.15 -13.57 12.49
N ASP A 75 12.08 -12.36 13.03
CA ASP A 75 13.22 -11.45 13.29
C ASP A 75 13.98 -10.98 12.05
N THR A 76 13.64 -11.47 10.86
CA THR A 76 14.16 -10.92 9.60
C THR A 76 13.49 -9.62 9.23
N GLY A 77 12.40 -9.21 9.89
CA GLY A 77 11.63 -8.03 9.51
C GLY A 77 11.02 -8.17 8.11
N LEU A 78 10.67 -9.38 7.68
CA LEU A 78 10.00 -9.68 6.41
C LEU A 78 8.69 -10.43 6.65
N ARG A 79 7.64 -10.08 5.90
CA ARG A 79 6.34 -10.73 5.90
C ARG A 79 6.10 -11.40 4.57
N VAL A 80 5.30 -12.45 4.60
CA VAL A 80 4.88 -13.15 3.39
C VAL A 80 3.50 -12.68 2.97
N ASP A 81 3.37 -12.32 1.70
CA ASP A 81 2.09 -12.08 1.04
C ASP A 81 1.77 -13.30 0.17
N LYS A 82 0.66 -13.98 0.47
CA LYS A 82 0.23 -15.17 -0.25
C LYS A 82 -0.59 -14.75 -1.47
N ARG A 83 -0.16 -15.18 -2.66
CA ARG A 83 -0.91 -15.01 -3.92
C ARG A 83 -1.38 -16.39 -4.40
N SER A 84 -2.70 -16.59 -4.40
CA SER A 84 -3.32 -17.78 -4.98
C SER A 84 -3.61 -17.53 -6.46
N SER A 85 -3.27 -18.48 -7.34
CA SER A 85 -3.59 -18.45 -8.77
C SER A 85 -3.98 -19.86 -9.24
N GLU A 86 -4.53 -19.98 -10.45
CA GLU A 86 -4.95 -21.28 -11.01
C GLU A 86 -3.79 -22.30 -11.15
N LEU A 87 -2.55 -21.80 -11.21
CA LEU A 87 -1.32 -22.59 -11.31
C LEU A 87 -0.71 -22.97 -9.94
N GLY A 88 -1.30 -22.54 -8.82
CA GLY A 88 -0.83 -22.85 -7.47
C GLY A 88 -0.68 -21.64 -6.55
N GLN A 89 -0.02 -21.88 -5.40
CA GLN A 89 0.21 -20.86 -4.38
C GLN A 89 1.62 -20.29 -4.55
N THR A 90 1.72 -18.97 -4.75
CA THR A 90 3.00 -18.25 -4.83
C THR A 90 3.17 -17.37 -3.61
N PHE A 91 4.34 -17.43 -2.99
CA PHE A 91 4.68 -16.62 -1.82
C PHE A 91 5.56 -15.46 -2.26
N VAL A 92 5.16 -14.24 -1.91
CA VAL A 92 5.92 -13.02 -2.20
C VAL A 92 6.40 -12.43 -0.88
N LEU A 93 7.73 -12.31 -0.71
CA LEU A 93 8.31 -11.67 0.46
C LEU A 93 8.20 -10.15 0.33
N LYS A 94 7.77 -9.50 1.41
CA LYS A 94 7.73 -8.04 1.57
C LYS A 94 8.41 -7.68 2.87
N GLU A 95 9.05 -6.52 2.94
CA GLU A 95 9.58 -6.03 4.22
C GLU A 95 8.42 -5.73 5.18
N ILE A 96 8.58 -6.14 6.45
CA ILE A 96 7.85 -5.58 7.58
C ILE A 96 8.52 -4.25 7.83
N ASP A 97 7.81 -3.16 7.57
CA ASP A 97 8.28 -1.79 7.79
C ASP A 97 8.48 -1.52 9.30
N GLU A 98 9.53 -2.08 9.91
CA GLU A 98 9.89 -1.82 11.32
C GLU A 98 11.31 -1.26 11.49
N ALA A 99 12.16 -1.21 10.44
CA ALA A 99 13.54 -0.69 10.56
C ALA A 99 14.00 0.26 9.42
N ALA A 100 13.08 0.71 8.56
CA ALA A 100 13.29 1.85 7.65
C ALA A 100 12.34 3.03 7.96
N GLY A 101 11.72 3.00 9.15
CA GLY A 101 10.61 3.86 9.56
C GLY A 101 10.98 5.30 9.90
N THR A 102 12.24 5.65 10.17
CA THR A 102 12.54 6.99 10.71
C THR A 102 12.56 8.12 9.66
N ARG A 103 12.40 7.83 8.35
CA ARG A 103 12.21 8.89 7.33
C ARG A 103 11.04 8.70 6.37
N ARG A 104 10.30 7.58 6.44
CA ARG A 104 9.11 7.34 5.59
C ARG A 104 7.80 7.15 6.38
N GLY A 105 7.87 6.75 7.66
CA GLY A 105 6.69 6.54 8.52
C GLY A 105 5.94 7.82 8.88
N GLY A 106 6.66 8.94 9.05
CA GLY A 106 6.03 10.23 9.32
C GLY A 106 5.10 10.70 8.19
N ARG A 107 5.30 10.26 6.94
CA ARG A 107 4.42 10.63 5.83
C ARG A 107 3.11 9.83 5.86
N ALA A 108 3.16 8.52 6.07
CA ALA A 108 1.97 7.67 6.07
C ALA A 108 0.96 8.07 7.16
N GLU A 109 1.43 8.47 8.35
CA GLU A 109 0.59 8.94 9.45
C GLU A 109 0.00 10.34 9.20
N LEU A 110 0.74 11.19 8.47
CA LEU A 110 0.20 12.44 7.91
C LEU A 110 -0.80 12.20 6.79
N PHE A 111 -0.80 10.99 6.21
CA PHE A 111 -1.71 10.55 5.16
C PHE A 111 -2.93 9.75 5.67
N SER A 112 -3.21 9.79 6.99
CA SER A 112 -4.40 9.19 7.63
C SER A 112 -5.72 9.91 7.28
N ASP A 113 -6.85 9.20 7.33
CA ASP A 113 -8.20 9.64 6.91
C ASP A 113 -8.73 10.89 7.67
N GLU A 114 -8.35 11.07 8.93
CA GLU A 114 -8.71 12.24 9.77
C GLU A 114 -7.73 13.43 9.65
N GLY A 115 -6.72 13.32 8.79
CA GLY A 115 -5.60 14.26 8.70
C GLY A 115 -5.70 15.33 7.60
N TYR A 116 -4.55 15.97 7.34
CA TYR A 116 -4.33 16.87 6.20
C TYR A 116 -4.78 16.33 4.80
N PRO A 117 -4.81 15.01 4.50
CA PRO A 117 -5.23 14.49 3.20
C PRO A 117 -6.70 14.70 2.93
N GLY A 118 -7.58 14.58 3.93
CA GLY A 118 -9.01 14.87 3.74
C GLY A 118 -9.22 16.33 3.33
N LEU A 119 -8.43 17.25 3.89
CA LEU A 119 -8.43 18.67 3.50
C LEU A 119 -7.88 18.88 2.09
N LEU A 120 -6.77 18.22 1.74
CA LEU A 120 -6.19 18.30 0.40
C LEU A 120 -7.14 17.71 -0.65
N GLN A 121 -7.69 16.53 -0.41
CA GLN A 121 -8.61 15.85 -1.30
C GLN A 121 -9.89 16.66 -1.51
N SER A 122 -10.52 17.17 -0.45
CA SER A 122 -11.72 18.00 -0.56
C SER A 122 -11.47 19.31 -1.32
N ARG A 123 -10.34 19.98 -1.08
CA ARG A 123 -9.95 21.19 -1.82
C ARG A 123 -9.66 20.93 -3.29
N VAL A 124 -8.92 19.87 -3.58
CA VAL A 124 -8.67 19.43 -4.98
C VAL A 124 -9.98 19.09 -5.66
N TRP A 125 -10.86 18.34 -5.01
CA TRP A 125 -12.17 17.97 -5.54
C TRP A 125 -13.03 19.20 -5.85
N GLN A 126 -13.12 20.13 -4.90
CA GLN A 126 -13.87 21.39 -5.07
C GLN A 126 -13.36 22.20 -6.26
N ALA A 127 -12.03 22.31 -6.42
CA ALA A 127 -11.42 23.03 -7.53
C ALA A 127 -11.70 22.36 -8.88
N LEU A 128 -11.58 21.03 -8.96
CA LEU A 128 -11.89 20.26 -10.17
C LEU A 128 -13.37 20.35 -10.55
N CYS A 129 -14.27 20.32 -9.56
CA CYS A 129 -15.71 20.43 -9.78
C CYS A 129 -16.20 21.83 -10.16
N ALA A 130 -15.47 22.89 -9.77
CA ALA A 130 -15.80 24.26 -10.14
C ALA A 130 -15.58 24.55 -11.64
N ASN A 131 -14.71 23.78 -12.30
CA ASN A 131 -14.40 23.95 -13.71
C ASN A 131 -15.02 22.82 -14.56
N ALA A 132 -15.92 23.18 -15.47
CA ALA A 132 -16.64 22.23 -16.33
C ALA A 132 -15.72 21.34 -17.18
N GLN A 133 -14.53 21.83 -17.56
CA GLN A 133 -13.57 21.06 -18.38
C GLN A 133 -12.85 19.98 -17.56
N THR A 134 -12.63 20.22 -16.26
CA THR A 134 -11.87 19.33 -15.38
C THR A 134 -12.76 18.47 -14.49
N ARG A 135 -14.09 18.58 -14.60
CA ARG A 135 -15.04 17.76 -13.84
C ARG A 135 -14.74 16.27 -14.01
N PRO A 136 -14.39 15.56 -12.93
CA PRO A 136 -14.14 14.11 -12.98
C PRO A 136 -15.36 13.38 -13.52
N GLY A 137 -15.14 12.25 -14.20
CA GLY A 137 -16.21 11.51 -14.86
C GLY A 137 -15.64 10.64 -15.98
N ALA A 138 -15.65 11.13 -17.22
CA ALA A 138 -15.34 10.32 -18.40
C ALA A 138 -13.84 10.11 -18.71
N TYR A 139 -12.92 10.58 -17.87
CA TYR A 139 -11.48 10.53 -18.15
C TYR A 139 -10.70 9.99 -16.95
N SER A 140 -9.53 9.41 -17.24
CA SER A 140 -8.50 9.14 -16.24
C SER A 140 -7.28 10.02 -16.52
N SER A 141 -6.58 10.44 -15.47
CA SER A 141 -5.34 11.20 -15.60
C SER A 141 -4.49 10.99 -14.37
N LEU A 142 -3.17 11.06 -14.57
CA LEU A 142 -2.20 10.95 -13.49
C LEU A 142 -1.38 12.24 -13.45
N LEU A 143 -1.40 12.93 -12.33
CA LEU A 143 -0.72 14.20 -12.15
C LEU A 143 0.22 14.13 -10.96
N ARG A 144 1.30 14.90 -11.02
CA ARG A 144 2.23 15.08 -9.92
C ARG A 144 2.41 16.55 -9.63
N PHE A 145 2.40 16.91 -8.36
CA PHE A 145 2.59 18.27 -7.89
C PHE A 145 3.33 18.27 -6.55
N HIS A 146 3.62 19.44 -6.00
CA HIS A 146 4.13 19.61 -4.65
C HIS A 146 3.36 20.71 -3.92
N LEU A 147 3.44 20.72 -2.59
CA LEU A 147 2.92 21.80 -1.76
C LEU A 147 4.07 22.67 -1.28
N ASP A 148 3.90 24.00 -1.28
CA ASP A 148 4.84 24.89 -0.62
C ASP A 148 4.58 24.97 0.90
N ALA A 149 5.42 25.72 1.62
CA ALA A 149 5.28 25.91 3.07
C ALA A 149 3.98 26.63 3.48
N ASN A 150 3.31 27.29 2.52
CA ASN A 150 2.07 28.04 2.71
C ASN A 150 0.83 27.24 2.30
N GLY A 151 0.99 25.96 1.92
CA GLY A 151 -0.11 25.12 1.46
C GLY A 151 -0.59 25.41 0.05
N ARG A 152 0.19 26.11 -0.76
CA ARG A 152 -0.09 26.33 -2.18
C ARG A 152 0.43 25.16 -3.00
N VAL A 153 -0.39 24.67 -3.93
CA VAL A 153 0.02 23.68 -4.90
C VAL A 153 0.90 24.34 -5.96
N GLY A 154 2.04 23.73 -6.24
CA GLY A 154 2.99 24.20 -7.24
C GLY A 154 3.60 23.05 -8.03
N GLY A 155 4.21 23.39 -9.18
CA GLY A 155 4.90 22.45 -10.05
C GLY A 155 4.03 21.28 -10.50
N ALA A 156 2.75 21.54 -10.77
CA ALA A 156 1.84 20.56 -11.32
C ALA A 156 2.30 20.16 -12.72
N HIS A 157 2.38 18.85 -12.96
CA HIS A 157 2.70 18.28 -14.27
C HIS A 157 1.93 16.97 -14.49
N LEU A 158 1.58 16.70 -15.75
CA LEU A 158 0.88 15.49 -16.16
C LEU A 158 1.88 14.35 -16.36
N ILE A 159 1.69 13.24 -15.65
CA ILE A 159 2.36 11.97 -15.94
C ILE A 159 1.54 11.18 -16.97
N GLY A 160 0.21 11.28 -16.91
CA GLY A 160 -0.72 10.68 -17.87
C GLY A 160 -1.77 11.69 -18.32
N THR A 161 -1.83 11.92 -19.64
CA THR A 161 -2.83 12.80 -20.28
C THR A 161 -4.25 12.28 -20.10
N SER A 162 -5.22 13.19 -20.05
CA SER A 162 -6.64 12.84 -20.08
C SER A 162 -7.15 12.46 -21.48
N GLY A 163 -6.31 12.54 -22.52
CA GLY A 163 -6.68 12.37 -23.92
C GLY A 163 -7.24 13.62 -24.59
N ASP A 164 -7.30 14.77 -23.90
CA ASP A 164 -7.75 16.05 -24.43
C ASP A 164 -6.82 17.18 -23.96
N ALA A 165 -6.14 17.83 -24.89
CA ALA A 165 -5.15 18.87 -24.58
C ALA A 165 -5.75 20.11 -23.89
N ARG A 166 -7.02 20.45 -24.17
CA ARG A 166 -7.70 21.57 -23.51
C ARG A 166 -8.02 21.22 -22.06
N ARG A 167 -8.41 19.96 -21.81
CA ARG A 167 -8.64 19.44 -20.45
C ARG A 167 -7.34 19.35 -19.67
N ASP A 168 -6.28 18.83 -20.26
CA ASP A 168 -4.94 18.76 -19.66
C ASP A 168 -4.44 20.15 -19.23
N ALA A 169 -4.54 21.15 -20.12
CA ALA A 169 -4.18 22.52 -19.81
C ALA A 169 -5.09 23.15 -18.73
N ALA A 170 -6.37 22.75 -18.68
CA ALA A 170 -7.27 23.18 -17.61
C ALA A 170 -6.92 22.52 -16.27
N LEU A 171 -6.55 21.23 -16.24
CA LEU A 171 -6.15 20.50 -15.03
C LEU A 171 -4.94 21.15 -14.37
N LEU A 172 -3.89 21.44 -15.16
CA LEU A 172 -2.68 22.08 -14.65
C LEU A 172 -2.96 23.47 -14.06
N ARG A 173 -3.77 24.28 -14.75
CA ARG A 173 -4.17 25.63 -14.28
C ARG A 173 -5.03 25.56 -13.02
N THR A 174 -5.98 24.62 -12.97
CA THR A 174 -6.84 24.42 -11.79
C THR A 174 -5.99 24.03 -10.58
N LEU A 175 -5.02 23.11 -10.73
CA LEU A 175 -4.15 22.68 -9.63
C LEU A 175 -3.24 23.80 -9.12
N ASP A 176 -2.60 24.58 -9.98
CA ASP A 176 -1.70 25.68 -9.57
C ASP A 176 -2.40 26.81 -8.79
N GLY A 177 -3.72 26.92 -8.95
CA GLY A 177 -4.57 27.84 -8.21
C GLY A 177 -5.00 27.35 -6.82
N ILE A 178 -4.71 26.10 -6.45
CA ILE A 178 -5.15 25.54 -5.18
C ILE A 178 -4.28 26.04 -4.04
N ARG A 179 -4.94 26.52 -2.99
CA ARG A 179 -4.33 26.84 -1.71
C ARG A 179 -5.14 26.20 -0.59
N ILE A 180 -4.45 25.58 0.34
CA ILE A 180 -5.03 25.02 1.55
C ILE A 180 -4.83 26.01 2.69
N ASP A 181 -5.92 26.36 3.38
CA ASP A 181 -5.91 27.36 4.46
C ASP A 181 -5.09 26.93 5.68
N ARG A 182 -4.78 25.63 5.77
CA ARG A 182 -3.94 25.03 6.80
C ARG A 182 -2.52 24.82 6.27
N PRO A 183 -1.47 25.21 7.03
CA PRO A 183 -0.10 24.94 6.66
C PRO A 183 0.13 23.41 6.60
N PRO A 184 0.77 22.91 5.52
CA PRO A 184 1.11 21.51 5.41
C PRO A 184 2.15 21.11 6.45
N PRO A 185 2.10 19.88 6.95
CA PRO A 185 3.16 19.30 7.75
C PRO A 185 4.53 19.41 7.04
N PRO A 186 5.62 19.69 7.77
CA PRO A 186 6.96 19.84 7.16
C PRO A 186 7.39 18.63 6.32
N ALA A 187 6.94 17.42 6.68
CA ALA A 187 7.30 16.19 5.96
C ALA A 187 6.67 16.05 4.56
N ILE A 188 5.72 16.92 4.19
CA ILE A 188 5.10 16.93 2.84
C ILE A 188 5.39 18.21 2.04
N VAL A 189 6.01 19.22 2.66
CA VAL A 189 6.45 20.45 1.98
C VAL A 189 7.50 20.12 0.94
N ARG A 190 7.33 20.63 -0.29
CA ARG A 190 8.16 20.39 -1.49
C ARG A 190 8.31 18.94 -1.90
N GLN A 191 7.55 18.03 -1.29
CA GLN A 191 7.59 16.63 -1.67
C GLN A 191 6.69 16.38 -2.89
N PRO A 192 7.11 15.49 -3.80
CA PRO A 192 6.25 15.07 -4.89
C PRO A 192 5.06 14.29 -4.34
N LEU A 193 3.87 14.76 -4.68
CA LEU A 193 2.57 14.12 -4.41
C LEU A 193 1.95 13.74 -5.75
N THR A 194 1.41 12.54 -5.83
CA THR A 194 0.78 12.01 -7.03
C THR A 194 -0.72 11.93 -6.81
N LEU A 195 -1.49 12.52 -7.74
CA LEU A 195 -2.93 12.47 -7.78
C LEU A 195 -3.37 11.65 -8.99
N THR A 196 -4.22 10.66 -8.73
CA THR A 196 -4.84 9.85 -9.77
C THR A 196 -6.31 10.23 -9.87
N ILE A 197 -6.72 10.68 -11.05
CA ILE A 197 -8.13 10.84 -11.40
C ILE A 197 -8.52 9.56 -12.13
N GLN A 198 -9.49 8.85 -11.59
CA GLN A 198 -10.07 7.69 -12.25
C GLN A 198 -11.34 8.10 -12.98
N ARG A 199 -11.64 7.37 -14.05
CA ARG A 199 -12.93 7.45 -14.72
C ARG A 199 -13.98 6.86 -13.79
N ASP A 200 -15.13 7.51 -13.67
CA ASP A 200 -16.23 7.05 -12.83
C ASP A 200 -17.03 5.99 -13.60
N ASP A 201 -16.63 4.73 -13.48
CA ASP A 201 -17.28 3.57 -14.07
C ASP A 201 -18.28 2.89 -13.12
N ALA A 202 -18.26 3.24 -11.83
CA ALA A 202 -18.99 2.53 -10.77
C ALA A 202 -19.86 3.43 -9.87
N GLY A 203 -20.21 4.66 -10.27
CA GLY A 203 -21.16 5.53 -9.55
C GLY A 203 -20.81 5.82 -8.09
N THR A 204 -19.56 5.57 -7.70
CA THR A 204 -19.03 5.67 -6.33
C THR A 204 -18.11 6.90 -6.21
N ALA A 205 -17.82 7.61 -7.31
CA ALA A 205 -17.13 8.88 -7.18
C ALA A 205 -18.04 9.88 -6.43
N PRO A 206 -17.48 10.66 -5.48
CA PRO A 206 -18.23 11.76 -4.88
C PRO A 206 -18.72 12.63 -6.02
N GLN A 207 -20.04 12.74 -6.20
CA GLN A 207 -20.56 13.48 -7.34
C GLN A 207 -20.13 14.94 -7.17
N CYS A 208 -19.75 15.62 -8.27
CA CYS A 208 -19.73 17.08 -8.25
C CYS A 208 -21.17 17.52 -8.02
N GLY A 209 -21.60 17.57 -6.76
CA GLY A 209 -22.95 17.94 -6.38
C GLY A 209 -23.26 19.26 -7.03
N ALA A 210 -24.46 19.37 -7.63
CA ALA A 210 -24.94 20.63 -8.17
C ALA A 210 -24.73 21.70 -7.09
N ALA A 211 -23.87 22.67 -7.37
CA ALA A 211 -23.78 23.87 -6.57
C ALA A 211 -25.21 24.42 -6.48
N ARG A 212 -25.86 24.25 -5.33
CA ARG A 212 -27.08 24.99 -5.05
C ARG A 212 -26.66 26.45 -5.08
N GLY A 213 -27.14 27.14 -6.11
CA GLY A 213 -26.87 28.54 -6.35
C GLY A 213 -27.23 29.36 -5.11
N SER A 214 -26.33 30.28 -4.81
CA SER A 214 -26.49 31.39 -3.89
C SER A 214 -27.74 32.20 -4.26
N GLY A 215 -28.55 32.54 -3.26
CA GLY A 215 -29.49 33.67 -3.33
C GLY A 215 -28.79 34.98 -3.00
#